data_AF-A0A2P2GF12-F1
#
_entry.id   AF-A0A2P2GF12-F1
#
_cell.length_a   1.000
_cell.length_b   1.000
_cell.length_c   1.000
_cell.angle_alpha   90.00
_cell.angle_beta   90.00
_cell.angle_gamma   90.00
#
_symmetry.space_group_name_H-M   'P 1'
#
loop_
_entity.id
_entity.type
_entity.pdbx_description
1 polymer ?
#
loop_
_entity_poly.entity_id
_entity_poly.type
_entity_poly.pdbx_seq_one_letter_code
_entity_poly.pdbx_strand_id
1 'polypeptide(L)' 'MGAPLPPAERGDVDRIAGAAGAALGAAGYAAGFEEGVRLTAPDAVRRVREALDWPPDPVGGA' A
#
# COMPACT_ATOMS: atom_id res chain seq x y z
N MET A 1 6.56 -2.64 19.58
CA MET A 1 6.43 -2.96 18.14
C MET A 1 5.73 -4.29 18.00
N GLY A 2 4.78 -4.39 17.07
CA GLY A 2 3.85 -5.51 16.95
C GLY A 2 4.50 -6.84 16.55
N ALA A 3 3.79 -7.93 16.83
CA ALA A 3 4.15 -9.26 16.39
C ALA A 3 4.37 -9.31 14.86
N PRO A 4 5.22 -10.21 14.34
CA PRO A 4 5.38 -10.39 12.91
C PRO A 4 4.04 -10.70 12.25
N LEU A 5 3.87 -10.25 11.01
CA LEU A 5 2.69 -10.61 10.21
C LEU A 5 2.57 -12.13 10.10
N PRO A 6 1.34 -12.69 10.14
CA PRO A 6 1.07 -14.05 9.73
C PRO A 6 1.72 -14.40 8.38
N PRO A 7 2.12 -15.66 8.15
CA PRO A 7 2.87 -16.05 6.95
C PRO A 7 2.17 -15.67 5.62
N ALA A 8 0.85 -15.83 5.55
CA ALA A 8 0.08 -15.47 4.36
C ALA A 8 0.15 -13.95 4.08
N GLU A 9 -0.10 -13.14 5.12
CA GLU A 9 -0.02 -11.68 5.04
C GLU A 9 1.40 -11.21 4.68
N ARG A 10 2.45 -11.85 5.24
CA ARG A 10 3.83 -11.60 4.84
C ARG A 10 4.06 -11.90 3.36
N GLY A 11 3.57 -13.04 2.87
CA GLY A 11 3.70 -13.43 1.47
C GLY A 11 3.03 -12.45 0.51
N ASP A 12 1.89 -11.86 0.89
CA ASP A 12 1.22 -10.83 0.09
C ASP A 12 2.04 -9.53 0.05
N VAL A 13 2.61 -9.10 1.17
CA VAL A 13 3.52 -7.94 1.23
C VAL A 13 4.73 -8.15 0.32
N ASP A 14 5.36 -9.32 0.39
CA ASP A 14 6.55 -9.63 -0.40
C ASP A 14 6.23 -9.65 -1.91
N ARG A 15 5.06 -10.19 -2.28
CA ARG A 15 4.59 -10.19 -3.68
C ARG A 15 4.38 -8.75 -4.20
N ILE A 16 3.74 -7.90 -3.41
CA ILE A 16 3.48 -6.50 -3.78
C ILE A 16 4.81 -5.73 -3.89
N ALA A 17 5.71 -5.90 -2.92
CA ALA A 17 7.02 -5.25 -2.93
C ALA A 17 7.86 -5.66 -4.15
N GLY A 18 7.86 -6.95 -4.50
CA GLY A 18 8.53 -7.47 -5.69
C GLY A 18 7.95 -6.88 -6.99
N ALA A 19 6.62 -6.84 -7.12
CA ALA A 19 5.96 -6.25 -8.29
C ALA A 19 6.24 -4.74 -8.42
N ALA A 20 6.15 -4.00 -7.32
CA ALA A 20 6.43 -2.56 -7.30
C ALA A 20 7.91 -2.27 -7.63
N GLY A 21 8.84 -3.05 -7.09
CA GLY A 21 10.27 -2.93 -7.41
C GLY A 21 10.56 -3.20 -8.89
N ALA A 22 9.92 -4.21 -9.49
CA ALA A 22 10.06 -4.50 -10.91
C ALA A 22 9.49 -3.39 -11.80
N ALA A 23 8.36 -2.78 -11.42
CA ALA A 23 7.71 -1.74 -12.20
C ALA A 23 8.39 -0.36 -12.07
N LEU A 24 8.86 -0.01 -10.87
CA LEU A 24 9.40 1.33 -10.56
C LEU A 24 10.95 1.39 -10.65
N GLY A 25 11.61 0.23 -10.64
CA GLY A 25 13.04 0.13 -10.41
C GLY A 25 13.43 0.45 -8.97
N ALA A 26 14.67 0.13 -8.60
CA ALA A 26 15.14 0.24 -7.21
C ALA A 26 15.05 1.66 -6.64
N ALA A 27 15.45 2.68 -7.41
CA ALA A 27 15.42 4.07 -6.97
C ALA A 27 13.98 4.61 -6.81
N GLY A 28 13.09 4.27 -7.76
CA GLY A 28 11.68 4.66 -7.70
C GLY A 28 10.96 4.01 -6.54
N TYR A 29 11.21 2.71 -6.30
CA TYR A 29 10.67 1.99 -5.15
C TYR A 29 11.15 2.59 -3.82
N ALA A 30 12.45 2.89 -3.68
CA ALA A 30 13.00 3.49 -2.47
C ALA A 30 12.37 4.86 -2.16
N ALA A 31 12.26 5.74 -3.16
CA ALA A 31 11.62 7.04 -3.00
C ALA A 31 10.14 6.93 -2.59
N GLY A 32 9.40 6.02 -3.22
CA GLY A 32 8.00 5.75 -2.87
C GLY A 32 7.83 5.18 -1.46
N PHE A 33 8.75 4.29 -1.04
CA PHE A 33 8.76 3.73 0.31
C PHE A 33 9.03 4.81 1.36
N GLU A 34 10.02 5.67 1.14
CA GLU A 34 10.33 6.79 2.04
C GLU A 34 9.17 7.78 2.18
N GLU A 35 8.44 8.04 1.09
CA GLU A 35 7.20 8.81 1.14
C GLU A 35 6.12 8.10 1.95
N GLY A 36 5.91 6.81 1.70
CA GLY A 36 4.92 6.00 2.41
C GLY A 36 5.14 5.92 3.91
N VAL A 37 6.40 5.85 4.38
CA VAL A 37 6.74 5.84 5.82
C VAL A 37 6.24 7.09 6.56
N ARG A 38 6.06 8.20 5.85
CA ARG A 38 5.55 9.46 6.43
C ARG A 38 4.02 9.51 6.51
N LEU A 39 3.31 8.53 5.95
CA LEU A 39 1.85 8.48 5.93
C LEU A 39 1.31 7.59 7.05
N THR A 40 0.17 7.98 7.59
CA THR A 40 -0.67 7.03 8.36
C THR A 40 -1.33 6.04 7.39
N ALA A 41 -1.74 4.87 7.88
CA ALA A 41 -2.45 3.91 7.04
C ALA A 41 -3.75 4.50 6.42
N PRO A 42 -4.59 5.26 7.17
CA PRO A 42 -5.73 5.97 6.58
C PRO A 42 -5.34 6.98 5.49
N ASP A 43 -4.27 7.75 5.67
CA ASP A 43 -3.81 8.72 4.67
C ASP A 43 -3.31 8.03 3.40
N ALA A 44 -2.58 6.92 3.54
CA ALA A 44 -2.13 6.13 2.41
C ALA A 44 -3.32 5.57 1.61
N VAL A 45 -4.34 5.02 2.29
CA VAL A 45 -5.56 4.52 1.65
C VAL A 45 -6.31 5.64 0.92
N ARG A 46 -6.51 6.80 1.56
CA ARG A 46 -7.17 7.96 0.95
C ARG A 46 -6.46 8.40 -0.32
N ARG A 47 -5.13 8.57 -0.26
CA ARG A 47 -4.32 9.00 -1.40
C ARG A 47 -4.40 8.03 -2.58
N VAL A 48 -4.34 6.72 -2.32
CA VAL A 48 -4.45 5.70 -3.38
C VAL A 48 -5.86 5.72 -3.99
N ARG A 49 -6.90 5.85 -3.17
CA ARG A 49 -8.28 5.98 -3.67
C ARG A 49 -8.45 7.20 -4.58
N GLU A 50 -7.92 8.36 -4.17
CA GLU A 50 -7.92 9.58 -5.00
C GLU A 50 -7.16 9.36 -6.32
N ALA A 51 -5.98 8.75 -6.28
CA ALA A 51 -5.14 8.54 -7.47
C ALA A 51 -5.75 7.55 -8.47
N LEU A 52 -6.52 6.57 -7.99
CA LEU A 52 -7.16 5.55 -8.83
C LEU A 52 -8.57 5.94 -9.27
N ASP A 53 -9.05 7.14 -8.90
CA ASP A 53 -10.48 7.52 -9.02
C ASP A 53 -11.40 6.43 -8.46
N TRP A 54 -10.99 5.86 -7.32
CA TRP A 54 -11.66 4.72 -6.72
C TRP A 54 -13.08 5.14 -6.28
N PRO A 55 -14.12 4.40 -6.68
CA PRO A 55 -15.48 4.77 -6.34
C PRO A 55 -15.66 4.79 -4.82
N PRO A 56 -16.48 5.72 -4.28
CA PRO A 56 -16.77 5.72 -2.85
C PRO A 56 -17.34 4.35 -2.44
N ASP A 57 -17.02 3.91 -1.22
CA ASP A 57 -17.63 2.71 -0.67
C ASP A 57 -19.17 2.85 -0.83
N PRO A 58 -19.87 1.83 -1.35
CA PRO A 58 -21.31 1.92 -1.52
C PRO A 58 -21.91 2.26 -0.16
N VAL A 59 -22.61 3.39 -0.09
CA VAL A 59 -23.29 3.85 1.12
C VAL A 59 -24.10 2.67 1.63
N GLY A 60 -23.76 2.18 2.84
CA GLY A 60 -24.22 0.90 3.36
C GLY A 60 -25.71 0.69 3.08
N GLY A 61 -26.02 -0.32 2.26
CA GLY A 61 -27.38 -0.82 2.12
C GLY A 61 -27.86 -1.25 3.49
N ALA A 62 -28.95 -0.63 3.93
CA ALA A 62 -29.65 -0.88 5.18
C ALA A 62 -30.07 -2.35 5.34
#